data_AF-A0A3D8JTN4-F1
#
_entry.id   AF-A0A3D8JTN4-F1
#
_cell.length_a   1.000
_cell.length_b   1.000
_cell.length_c   1.000
_cell.angle_alpha   90.00
_cell.angle_beta   90.00
_cell.angle_gamma   90.00
#
_symmetry.space_group_name_H-M   'P 1'
#
loop_
_entity.id
_entity.type
_entity.pdbx_description
1 polymer ?
#
loop_
_entity_poly.entity_id
_entity_poly.type
_entity_poly.pdbx_seq_one_letter_code
_entity_poly.pdbx_strand_id
1 'polypeptide(L)'
;MKFIVQWKGMPAVQQAAIARFMKTGARPPENVVMLGRWHTPGEVGGVAIVEATDASAIAKWTLQWSDLLSFTLTPALTDEELGAALAAHQAAAG
;
A
#
# COMPACT_ATOMS: atom_id res chain seq x y z
N MET A 1 7.70 8.96 3.77
CA MET A 1 6.46 8.61 4.52
C MET A 1 6.16 7.13 4.30
N LYS A 2 5.61 6.45 5.31
CA LYS A 2 5.18 5.05 5.20
C LYS A 2 3.70 4.97 4.84
N PHE A 3 3.33 3.95 4.07
CA PHE A 3 1.95 3.70 3.68
C PHE A 3 1.63 2.22 3.74
N ILE A 4 0.44 1.92 4.25
CA ILE A 4 -0.20 0.62 4.16
C ILE A 4 -1.05 0.63 2.88
N VAL A 5 -0.70 -0.25 1.93
CA VAL A 5 -1.42 -0.44 0.68
C VAL A 5 -2.11 -1.79 0.73
N GLN A 6 -3.44 -1.77 0.85
CA GLN A 6 -4.25 -2.99 0.78
C GLN A 6 -4.93 -3.07 -0.58
N TRP A 7 -5.03 -4.27 -1.15
CA TRP A 7 -5.79 -4.50 -2.36
C TRP A 7 -6.71 -5.70 -2.24
N LYS A 8 -7.81 -5.63 -2.98
CA LYS A 8 -8.78 -6.72 -3.13
C LYS A 8 -9.35 -6.73 -4.54
N GLY A 9 -9.47 -7.92 -5.12
CA GLY A 9 -10.12 -8.17 -6.39
C GLY A 9 -11.22 -9.21 -6.25
N MET A 10 -12.12 -9.26 -7.23
CA MET A 10 -13.12 -10.33 -7.31
C MET A 10 -12.51 -11.61 -7.88
N PRO A 11 -13.04 -12.81 -7.56
CA PRO A 11 -12.52 -14.07 -8.12
C PRO A 11 -12.44 -14.08 -9.66
N ALA A 12 -13.38 -13.41 -10.34
CA ALA A 12 -13.41 -13.33 -11.80
C ALA A 12 -12.15 -12.68 -12.42
N VAL A 13 -11.46 -11.79 -11.70
CA VAL A 13 -10.25 -11.12 -12.21
C VAL A 13 -8.96 -11.91 -11.94
N GLN A 14 -9.04 -13.04 -11.26
CA GLN A 14 -7.87 -13.78 -10.76
C GLN A 14 -6.87 -14.13 -11.86
N GLN A 15 -7.34 -14.68 -12.98
CA GLN A 15 -6.44 -15.09 -14.07
C GLN A 15 -5.75 -13.88 -14.73
N ALA A 16 -6.48 -12.78 -14.93
CA ALA A 16 -5.92 -11.54 -15.47
C ALA A 16 -4.89 -10.93 -14.51
N ALA A 17 -5.18 -10.92 -13.21
CA ALA A 17 -4.27 -10.44 -12.17
C ALA A 17 -3.00 -11.29 -12.08
N ILE A 18 -3.12 -12.63 -12.14
CA ILE A 18 -1.97 -13.56 -12.16
C ILE A 18 -1.11 -13.32 -13.40
N ALA A 19 -1.71 -13.25 -14.59
CA ALA A 19 -0.96 -13.04 -15.84
C ALA A 19 -0.18 -11.72 -15.81
N ARG A 20 -0.82 -10.63 -15.35
CA ARG A 20 -0.16 -9.33 -15.20
C ARG A 20 0.95 -9.39 -14.15
N PHE A 21 0.73 -10.07 -13.02
CA PHE A 21 1.72 -10.20 -11.95
C PHE A 21 2.96 -10.97 -12.42
N MET A 22 2.77 -12.08 -13.12
CA MET A 22 3.88 -12.86 -13.69
C MET A 22 4.70 -12.04 -14.69
N LYS A 23 4.06 -11.13 -15.43
CA LYS A 23 4.72 -10.26 -16.40
C LYS A 23 5.48 -9.09 -15.77
N THR A 24 4.91 -8.43 -14.75
CA THR A 24 5.42 -7.15 -14.22
C THR A 24 6.04 -7.26 -12.83
N GLY A 25 5.79 -8.36 -12.11
CA GLY A 25 6.13 -8.54 -10.70
C GLY A 25 5.38 -7.61 -9.75
N ALA A 26 4.43 -6.82 -10.27
CA ALA A 26 3.78 -5.70 -9.58
C ALA A 26 4.78 -4.82 -8.83
N ARG A 27 5.94 -4.56 -9.44
CA ARG A 27 6.99 -3.76 -8.80
C ARG A 27 6.54 -2.30 -8.70
N PRO A 28 6.75 -1.64 -7.54
CA PRO A 28 6.52 -0.22 -7.44
C PRO A 28 7.53 0.57 -8.28
N PRO A 29 7.23 1.85 -8.63
CA PRO A 29 8.18 2.74 -9.30
C PRO A 29 9.39 3.05 -8.41
N GLU A 30 10.49 3.56 -8.99
CA GLU A 30 11.77 3.77 -8.29
C GLU A 30 11.68 4.66 -7.05
N ASN A 31 10.72 5.59 -7.01
CA ASN A 31 10.50 6.48 -5.87
C ASN A 31 9.60 5.87 -4.77
N VAL A 32 9.32 4.57 -4.85
CA VAL A 32 8.55 3.83 -3.85
C VAL A 32 9.33 2.57 -3.45
N VAL A 33 9.78 2.53 -2.21
CA VAL A 33 10.52 1.41 -1.63
C VAL A 33 9.53 0.44 -0.99
N MET A 34 9.57 -0.83 -1.42
CA MET A 34 8.78 -1.90 -0.81
C MET A 34 9.47 -2.38 0.47
N LEU A 35 8.83 -2.17 1.63
CA LEU A 35 9.33 -2.69 2.91
C LEU A 35 8.89 -4.13 3.16
N GLY A 36 7.69 -4.47 2.71
CA GLY A 36 7.16 -5.83 2.85
C GLY A 36 5.87 -6.00 2.05
N ARG A 37 5.62 -7.24 1.60
CA ARG A 37 4.45 -7.58 0.79
C ARG A 37 3.95 -8.98 1.11
N TRP A 38 2.65 -9.09 1.36
CA TRP A 38 1.98 -10.34 1.67
C TRP A 38 0.70 -10.46 0.85
N HIS A 39 0.38 -11.68 0.46
CA HIS A 39 -0.77 -12.01 -0.37
C HIS A 39 -1.68 -12.95 0.42
N THR A 40 -3.01 -12.78 0.30
CA THR A 40 -3.94 -13.73 0.92
C THR A 40 -4.07 -14.97 0.04
N PRO A 41 -3.72 -16.17 0.51
CA PRO A 41 -3.93 -17.39 -0.26
C PRO A 41 -5.43 -17.66 -0.46
N GLY A 42 -5.82 -18.06 -1.67
CA GLY A 42 -7.21 -18.44 -1.99
C GLY A 42 -8.14 -17.27 -2.37
N GLU A 43 -7.69 -16.02 -2.25
CA GLU A 43 -8.41 -14.85 -2.77
C GLU A 43 -7.48 -13.93 -3.56
N VAL A 44 -8.07 -13.04 -4.37
CA VAL A 44 -7.31 -11.97 -5.02
C VAL A 44 -7.17 -10.83 -4.02
N GLY A 45 -6.15 -10.88 -3.17
CA GLY A 45 -5.99 -9.89 -2.11
C GLY A 45 -4.59 -9.85 -1.51
N GLY A 46 -4.33 -8.82 -0.73
CA GLY A 46 -3.07 -8.70 0.00
C GLY A 46 -2.81 -7.31 0.55
N VAL A 47 -1.62 -7.17 1.12
CA VAL A 47 -1.14 -5.93 1.74
C VAL A 47 0.35 -5.73 1.44
N ALA A 48 0.73 -4.48 1.24
CA ALA A 48 2.11 -4.04 1.13
C ALA A 48 2.34 -2.86 2.07
N ILE A 49 3.49 -2.86 2.74
CA ILE A 49 4.00 -1.68 3.43
C ILE A 49 5.09 -1.09 2.56
N VAL A 50 4.94 0.19 2.23
CA VAL A 50 5.87 0.90 1.35
C VAL A 50 6.32 2.22 1.95
N GLU A 51 7.51 2.65 1.60
CA GLU A 51 8.00 4.00 1.81
C GLU A 51 7.97 4.77 0.50
N ALA A 52 7.40 5.97 0.53
CA ALA A 52 7.34 6.87 -0.62
C ALA A 52 7.61 8.31 -0.20
N THR A 53 8.06 9.13 -1.16
CA THR A 53 8.25 10.57 -0.97
C THR A 53 6.92 11.29 -0.77
N ASP A 54 5.88 10.84 -1.49
CA ASP A 54 4.55 11.43 -1.48
C ASP A 54 3.47 10.42 -1.91
N ALA A 55 2.20 10.76 -1.68
CA ALA A 55 1.07 9.92 -2.03
C ALA A 55 0.85 9.78 -3.55
N SER A 56 1.39 10.70 -4.37
CA SER A 56 1.22 10.66 -5.83
C SER A 56 1.98 9.49 -6.46
N ALA A 57 3.14 9.15 -5.89
CA ALA A 57 3.93 7.99 -6.28
C ALA A 57 3.17 6.67 -6.13
N ILE A 58 2.45 6.53 -5.01
CA ILE A 58 1.64 5.34 -4.71
C ILE A 58 0.40 5.31 -5.59
N ALA A 59 -0.26 6.45 -5.80
CA ALA A 59 -1.41 6.53 -6.69
C ALA A 59 -1.07 6.08 -8.12
N LYS A 60 0.07 6.52 -8.67
CA LYS A 60 0.54 6.07 -10.01
C LYS A 60 0.75 4.57 -10.07
N TRP A 61 1.23 3.96 -8.99
CA TRP A 61 1.44 2.52 -8.92
C TRP A 61 0.11 1.76 -8.83
N THR A 62 -0.81 2.17 -7.96
CA THR A 62 -2.11 1.50 -7.81
C THR A 62 -3.00 1.65 -9.05
N LEU A 63 -2.93 2.80 -9.74
CA LEU A 63 -3.69 3.04 -10.98
C LEU A 63 -3.35 2.05 -12.10
N GLN A 64 -2.17 1.42 -12.09
CA GLN A 64 -1.80 0.37 -13.06
C GLN A 64 -2.59 -0.93 -12.87
N TRP A 65 -3.33 -1.03 -11.76
CA TRP A 65 -4.05 -2.22 -11.33
C TRP A 65 -5.52 -1.94 -11.00
N SER A 66 -5.95 -0.67 -11.04
CA SER A 66 -7.30 -0.26 -10.64
C SER A 66 -8.43 -0.79 -11.54
N ASP A 67 -8.09 -1.31 -12.73
CA ASP A 67 -9.03 -2.04 -13.59
C ASP A 67 -9.36 -3.46 -13.08
N LEU A 68 -8.49 -4.03 -12.23
CA LEU A 68 -8.65 -5.38 -11.68
C LEU A 68 -8.88 -5.38 -10.16
N LEU A 69 -8.28 -4.42 -9.45
CA LEU A 69 -8.19 -4.40 -7.99
C LEU A 69 -8.71 -3.09 -7.42
N SER A 70 -9.43 -3.19 -6.31
CA SER A 70 -9.74 -2.06 -5.43
C SER A 70 -8.63 -1.87 -4.41
N PHE A 71 -8.29 -0.63 -4.11
CA PHE A 71 -7.19 -0.28 -3.20
C PHE A 71 -7.67 0.56 -2.02
N THR A 72 -7.08 0.31 -0.85
CA THR A 72 -7.14 1.18 0.32
C THR A 72 -5.72 1.63 0.65
N LEU A 73 -5.50 2.95 0.71
CA LEU A 73 -4.21 3.56 1.01
C LEU A 73 -4.29 4.30 2.34
N THR A 74 -3.49 3.90 3.31
CA THR A 74 -3.48 4.50 4.65
C THR A 74 -2.07 4.93 5.01
N PRO A 75 -1.84 6.21 5.39
CA PRO A 75 -0.56 6.62 5.96
C PRO A 75 -0.25 5.80 7.22
N ALA A 76 0.99 5.36 7.35
CA ALA A 76 1.48 4.67 8.54
C ALA A 76 2.49 5.55 9.27
N LEU A 77 2.44 5.50 10.59
CA LEU A 77 3.42 6.13 11.48
C LEU A 77 4.19 5.04 12.21
N THR A 78 5.46 5.28 12.49
CA THR A 78 6.20 4.48 13.48
C THR A 78 5.76 4.84 14.89
N ASP A 79 6.15 4.03 15.87
CA ASP A 79 5.87 4.29 17.28
C ASP A 79 6.47 5.63 17.71
N GLU A 80 7.66 5.99 17.21
CA GLU A 80 8.30 7.28 17.50
C GLU A 80 7.52 8.46 16.91
N GLU A 81 7.07 8.37 15.66
CA GLU A 81 6.31 9.42 14.98
C GLU A 81 4.95 9.65 15.66
N LEU A 82 4.25 8.56 15.99
CA LEU A 82 2.98 8.62 16.69
C LEU A 82 3.18 9.16 18.12
N GLY A 83 4.21 8.69 18.83
CA GLY A 83 4.55 9.15 20.17
C GLY A 83 4.80 10.66 20.23
N ALA A 84 5.54 11.21 19.26
CA ALA A 84 5.78 12.65 19.16
C ALA A 84 4.48 13.45 18.95
N ALA A 85 3.59 12.97 18.07
CA ALA A 85 2.30 13.62 17.82
C ALA A 85 1.39 13.60 19.06
N LEU A 86 1.35 12.48 19.79
CA LEU A 86 0.59 12.34 21.03
C LEU A 86 1.13 13.24 22.14
N ALA A 87 2.45 13.32 22.32
CA ALA A 87 3.07 14.20 23.31
C ALA A 87 2.78 15.68 23.03
N ALA A 88 2.85 16.10 21.77
CA ALA A 88 2.49 17.46 21.36
C ALA A 88 1.01 17.77 21.63
N HIS A 89 0.10 16.81 21.38
CA HIS A 89 -1.31 16.97 21.67
C HIS A 89 -1.58 17.12 23.18
N GLN A 90 -0.92 16.31 24.02
CA GLN A 90 -1.04 16.41 25.48
C GLN A 90 -0.53 17.76 26.01
N ALA A 91 0.61 18.25 25.50
CA ALA A 91 1.18 19.54 25.90
C ALA A 91 0.31 20.74 25.51
N ALA A 92 -0.46 20.66 24.42
CA ALA A 92 -1.39 21.70 24.01
C ALA A 92 -2.73 21.69 24.77
N ALA A 93 -3.02 20.61 25.51
CA ALA A 93 -4.25 20.43 26.26
C ALA A 93 -4.14 20.79 27.75
N GLY A 94 -2.94 21.09 28.24
CA GLY A 94 -2.65 21.56 29.60
C GLY A 94 -2.32 23.04 29.64
#